data_AF-A0A6J5AJX2-F1
#
_entry.id   AF-A0A6J5AJX2-F1
#
_cell.length_a   1.000
_cell.length_b   1.000
_cell.length_c   1.000
_cell.angle_alpha   90.00
_cell.angle_beta   90.00
_cell.angle_gamma   90.00
#
_symmetry.space_group_name_H-M   'P 1'
#
loop_
_entity.id
_entity.type
_entity.pdbx_description
1 polymer ?
#
loop_
_entity_poly.entity_id
_entity_poly.type
_entity_poly.pdbx_seq_one_letter_code
_entity_poly.pdbx_strand_id
1 'polypeptide(L)' 'MTADQIEAIKPLIPLKRAGDPDEIAGLVAYLVRKESGYMTGSSLTIDGGMAL' A
#
# COMPACT_ATOMS: atom_id res chain seq x y z
N MET A 1 -14.57 -6.29 -0.02
CA MET A 1 -15.29 -5.00 -0.17
C MET A 1 -16.17 -5.11 -1.40
N THR A 2 -17.38 -4.55 -1.37
CA THR A 2 -18.20 -4.42 -2.57
C THR A 2 -17.64 -3.31 -3.47
N ALA A 3 -17.96 -3.32 -4.77
CA ALA A 3 -17.52 -2.27 -5.69
C ALA A 3 -17.97 -0.87 -5.23
N ASP A 4 -19.18 -0.78 -4.69
CA ASP A 4 -19.75 0.46 -4.13
C ASP A 4 -18.91 1.01 -2.98
N GLN A 5 -18.34 0.13 -2.15
CA GLN A 5 -17.48 0.53 -1.06
C GLN A 5 -16.16 1.12 -1.58
N ILE A 6 -15.59 0.60 -2.67
CA ILE A 6 -14.33 1.09 -3.24
C ILE A 6 -14.48 2.52 -3.79
N GLU A 7 -15.58 2.79 -4.50
CA GLU A 7 -15.83 4.13 -5.02
C GLU A 7 -16.10 5.15 -3.91
N ALA A 8 -16.66 4.74 -2.77
CA ALA A 8 -16.88 5.63 -1.62
C ALA A 8 -15.57 6.10 -0.95
N ILE A 9 -14.52 5.28 -0.93
CA ILE A 9 -13.21 5.62 -0.31
C ILE A 9 -12.27 6.35 -1.26
N LYS A 10 -12.45 6.18 -2.57
CA LYS A 10 -11.59 6.78 -3.61
C LYS A 10 -11.33 8.28 -3.46
N PRO A 11 -12.30 9.13 -3.02
CA PRO A 11 -12.04 10.56 -2.79
C PRO A 11 -11.09 10.82 -1.61
N LEU A 12 -11.07 9.92 -0.62
CA LEU A 12 -10.24 10.01 0.58
C LEU A 12 -8.78 9.61 0.33
N ILE A 13 -8.52 8.89 -0.76
CA ILE A 13 -7.17 8.50 -1.16
C ILE A 13 -6.57 9.64 -2.02
N PRO A 14 -5.40 10.21 -1.66
CA PRO A 14 -4.74 11.23 -2.48
C PRO A 14 -4.48 10.80 -3.92
N LEU A 15 -4.09 9.53 -4.14
CA LEU A 15 -3.91 8.95 -5.49
C LEU A 15 -5.22 8.71 -6.27
N LYS A 16 -6.40 8.96 -5.69
CA LYS A 16 -7.72 8.87 -6.35
C LYS A 16 -8.05 7.51 -6.98
N ARG A 17 -7.47 6.43 -6.43
CA ARG A 17 -7.76 5.05 -6.82
C ARG A 17 -7.50 4.10 -5.67
N ALA A 18 -8.08 2.91 -5.75
CA ALA A 18 -7.64 1.79 -4.95
C ALA A 18 -6.19 1.40 -5.31
N GLY A 19 -5.46 0.88 -4.33
CA GLY A 19 -4.16 0.25 -4.57
C GLY A 19 -4.31 -1.00 -5.43
N ASP A 20 -3.35 -1.21 -6.32
CA ASP A 20 -3.23 -2.46 -7.07
C ASP A 20 -2.49 -3.50 -6.20
N PRO A 21 -2.95 -4.76 -6.13
CA PRO A 21 -2.26 -5.82 -5.40
C PRO A 21 -0.76 -5.95 -5.75
N ASP A 22 -0.38 -5.67 -6.99
CA ASP A 22 1.01 -5.76 -7.43
C ASP A 22 1.90 -4.68 -6.81
N GLU A 23 1.34 -3.54 -6.37
CA GLU A 23 2.08 -2.51 -5.65
C GLU A 23 2.49 -2.99 -4.25
N ILE A 24 1.59 -3.74 -3.59
CA ILE A 24 1.88 -4.39 -2.31
C ILE A 24 2.90 -5.51 -2.50
N ALA A 25 2.72 -6.33 -3.54
CA ALA A 25 3.66 -7.38 -3.89
C ALA A 25 5.05 -6.82 -4.19
N GLY A 26 5.14 -5.66 -4.85
CA GLY A 26 6.39 -4.95 -5.12
C GLY A 26 7.13 -4.55 -3.85
N LEU A 27 6.42 -4.00 -2.85
CA LEU A 27 7.01 -3.68 -1.55
C LEU A 27 7.52 -4.95 -0.85
N VAL A 28 6.72 -6.02 -0.80
CA VAL A 28 7.13 -7.31 -0.21
C VAL A 28 8.37 -7.85 -0.92
N ALA A 29 8.38 -7.82 -2.26
CA ALA A 29 9.49 -8.28 -3.09
C ALA A 29 10.77 -7.44 -2.89
N TYR A 30 10.65 -6.18 -2.47
CA TYR A 30 11.79 -5.37 -2.03
C TYR A 30 12.28 -5.80 -0.64
N LEU A 31 11.36 -5.96 0.32
CA LEU A 31 11.70 -6.27 1.72
C LEU A 31 12.39 -7.63 1.91
N VAL A 32 12.12 -8.60 1.02
CA VAL A 32 12.76 -9.92 1.07
C VAL A 32 14.18 -9.94 0.48
N ARG A 33 14.66 -8.82 -0.08
CA ARG A 33 15.99 -8.73 -0.68
C ARG A 33 17.08 -8.61 0.38
N LYS A 34 18.31 -8.98 -0.01
CA LYS A 34 19.48 -8.94 0.88
C LYS A 34 19.77 -7.51 1.38
N GLU A 35 19.54 -6.52 0.54
CA GLU A 35 19.76 -5.10 0.83
C GLU A 35 18.85 -4.59 1.96
N SER A 36 17.67 -5.20 2.14
CA SER A 36 16.74 -4.89 3.22
C SER A 36 17.07 -5.59 4.54
N GLY A 37 18.16 -6.35 4.63
CA GLY A 37 18.48 -7.23 5.76
C GLY A 37 18.68 -6.54 7.13
N TYR A 38 18.77 -5.21 7.18
CA TYR A 38 18.84 -4.44 8.44
C TYR A 38 17.49 -3.85 8.87
N MET A 39 16.43 -4.02 8.07
CA MET A 39 15.08 -3.56 8.40
C MET A 39 14.33 -4.61 9.20
N THR A 40 13.93 -4.27 10.42
CA THR A 40 13.10 -5.12 11.28
C THR A 40 12.29 -4.26 12.25
N GLY A 41 11.20 -4.80 12.80
CA GLY A 41 10.36 -4.14 13.82
C GLY A 41 9.66 -2.85 13.36
N SER A 42 9.60 -2.59 12.06
CA SER A 42 9.04 -1.36 11.48
C SER A 42 7.66 -1.62 10.87
N SER A 43 6.78 -0.62 10.91
CA SER A 43 5.52 -0.59 10.16
C SER A 43 5.67 0.35 8.97
N LEU A 44 5.32 -0.12 7.76
CA LEU A 44 5.42 0.64 6.53
C LEU A 44 4.04 0.86 5.94
N THR A 45 3.64 2.13 5.77
CA THR A 45 2.35 2.51 5.17
C THR A 45 2.45 2.56 3.65
N ILE A 46 1.54 1.86 2.97
CA ILE A 46 1.39 1.86 1.51
C ILE A 46 -0.11 1.92 1.14
N ASP A 47 -0.71 3.10 1.27
CA ASP A 47 -2.17 3.29 1.19
C ASP A 47 -2.58 4.39 0.20
N GLY A 48 -1.68 4.77 -0.71
CA GLY A 48 -1.90 5.88 -1.63
C GLY A 48 -2.01 7.25 -0.95
N GLY A 49 -1.55 7.36 0.30
CA GLY A 49 -1.52 8.59 1.10
C GLY A 49 -2.75 8.80 1.99
N MET A 50 -3.62 7.80 2.14
CA MET A 50 -4.89 7.94 2.87
C MET A 50 -4.71 8.28 4.36
N ALA A 51 -3.62 7.85 4.99
CA ALA A 51 -3.31 8.12 6.39
C ALA A 51 -2.65 9.49 6.66
N LEU A 52 -2.40 10.30 5.62
CA LEU A 52 -1.73 11.61 5.70
C LEU A 52 -2.69 12.75 5.33
#